data_AF-A0A0A2VVI2-F1
#
_entry.id   AF-A0A0A2VVI2-F1
#
_cell.length_a   1.000
_cell.length_b   1.000
_cell.length_c   1.000
_cell.angle_alpha   90.00
_cell.angle_beta   90.00
_cell.angle_gamma   90.00
#
_symmetry.space_group_name_H-M   'P 1'
#
loop_
_entity.id
_entity.type
_entity.pdbx_description
1 polymer ?
#
loop_
_entity_poly.entity_id
_entity_poly.type
_entity_poly.pdbx_seq_one_letter_code
_entity_poly.pdbx_strand_id
1 'polypeptide(L)'
;MLSILLGLLALAPATTLAYRGEPKGGVWDVQRLKQVCGKPGCYQQFYVNVRDENSPTRVAFDSFCTTLLVGGDWQKCGSEVPYSPNGGFAKMGNYDNTTKTADVWFSWIFREDGKNVNATGRMVVESPNYWDVAKCRQMVVVSKEYV
;
A
#
# COMPACT_ATOMS: atom_id res chain seq x y z
N MET A 1 -6.02 55.97 -11.01
CA MET A 1 -5.41 54.72 -10.51
C MET A 1 -6.23 54.27 -9.32
N LEU A 2 -6.90 53.11 -9.38
CA LEU A 2 -6.85 52.03 -8.39
C LEU A 2 -7.90 50.97 -8.79
N SER A 3 -7.48 49.97 -9.57
CA SER A 3 -8.27 48.77 -9.82
C SER A 3 -8.20 47.88 -8.58
N ILE A 4 -9.32 47.70 -7.88
CA ILE A 4 -9.40 46.72 -6.79
C ILE A 4 -9.84 45.39 -7.42
N LEU A 5 -8.86 44.53 -7.70
CA LEU A 5 -9.10 43.12 -7.99
C LEU A 5 -9.54 42.45 -6.68
N LEU A 6 -10.82 42.10 -6.57
CA LEU A 6 -11.28 41.12 -5.57
C LEU A 6 -10.81 39.74 -6.04
N GLY A 7 -9.66 39.30 -5.51
CA GLY A 7 -9.23 37.91 -5.63
C GLY A 7 -10.14 37.01 -4.81
N LEU A 8 -10.94 36.18 -5.47
CA LEU A 8 -11.56 35.02 -4.83
C LEU A 8 -10.44 34.09 -4.36
N LEU A 9 -10.17 34.06 -3.05
CA LEU A 9 -9.53 32.90 -2.45
C LEU A 9 -10.55 31.76 -2.48
N ALA A 10 -10.43 30.88 -3.48
CA ALA A 10 -11.01 29.56 -3.38
C ALA A 10 -10.30 28.81 -2.26
N LEU A 11 -10.94 28.72 -1.08
CA LEU A 11 -10.58 27.71 -0.09
C LEU A 11 -10.85 26.35 -0.73
N ALA A 12 -9.81 25.71 -1.27
CA ALA A 12 -9.87 24.27 -1.50
C ALA A 12 -10.14 23.62 -0.14
N PRO A 13 -11.11 22.69 -0.03
CA PRO A 13 -11.28 21.94 1.20
C PRO A 13 -10.00 21.14 1.41
N ALA A 14 -9.23 21.52 2.43
CA ALA A 14 -8.21 20.66 2.98
C ALA A 14 -8.92 19.45 3.58
N THR A 15 -9.15 18.42 2.77
CA THR A 15 -9.48 17.08 3.23
C THR A 15 -8.27 16.55 3.99
N THR A 16 -8.13 17.02 5.23
CA THR A 16 -7.18 16.54 6.22
C THR A 16 -7.67 15.21 6.76
N LEU A 17 -7.66 14.20 5.89
CA LEU A 17 -7.65 12.82 6.34
C LEU A 17 -6.20 12.44 6.62
N ALA A 18 -5.73 12.94 7.76
CA ALA A 18 -4.42 12.66 8.32
C ALA A 18 -4.45 11.30 9.03
N TYR A 19 -3.95 10.25 8.39
CA TYR A 19 -3.78 8.95 9.06
C TYR A 19 -2.53 8.98 9.93
N ARG A 20 -2.75 8.82 11.24
CA ARG A 20 -1.71 8.44 12.20
C ARG A 20 -1.55 6.93 12.17
N GLY A 21 -0.29 6.48 12.15
CA GLY A 21 0.09 5.09 12.36
C GLY A 21 1.34 4.78 11.56
N GLU A 22 2.50 4.96 12.19
CA GLU A 22 3.75 4.40 11.67
C GLU A 22 3.67 2.87 11.76
N PRO A 23 4.23 2.14 10.77
CA PRO A 23 4.37 0.71 10.89
C PRO A 23 5.45 0.29 11.89
N LYS A 24 5.07 -0.57 12.84
CA LYS A 24 5.99 -1.15 13.84
C LYS A 24 7.26 -1.70 13.21
N GLY A 25 8.39 -1.07 13.55
CA GLY A 25 9.72 -1.53 13.16
C GLY A 25 9.98 -1.48 11.65
N GLY A 26 9.21 -0.68 10.90
CA GLY A 26 9.32 -0.63 9.44
C GLY A 26 8.84 -1.93 8.79
N VAL A 27 7.82 -2.59 9.34
CA VAL A 27 7.25 -3.83 8.78
C VAL A 27 5.74 -3.72 8.63
N TRP A 28 5.23 -4.21 7.51
CA TRP A 28 3.80 -4.39 7.23
C TRP A 28 3.44 -5.86 7.19
N ASP A 29 2.24 -6.19 7.65
CA ASP A 29 1.71 -7.54 7.55
C ASP A 29 1.07 -7.74 6.18
N VAL A 30 1.38 -8.87 5.54
CA VAL A 30 0.78 -9.28 4.27
C VAL A 30 0.03 -10.58 4.47
N GLN A 31 -1.23 -10.61 4.05
CA GLN A 31 -2.14 -11.72 4.34
C GLN A 31 -2.88 -12.18 3.09
N ARG A 32 -3.29 -13.46 3.11
CA ARG A 32 -4.16 -14.07 2.08
C ARG A 32 -3.63 -13.92 0.66
N LEU A 33 -2.30 -13.96 0.50
CA LEU A 33 -1.65 -13.93 -0.80
C LEU A 33 -2.09 -15.15 -1.62
N LYS A 34 -2.74 -14.90 -2.76
CA LYS A 34 -3.26 -15.94 -3.65
C LYS A 34 -3.19 -15.52 -5.11
N GLN A 35 -3.13 -16.52 -5.98
CA GLN A 35 -3.30 -16.35 -7.42
C GLN A 35 -4.73 -16.70 -7.83
N VAL A 36 -5.35 -15.85 -8.63
CA VAL A 36 -6.67 -16.06 -9.22
C VAL A 36 -6.49 -16.19 -10.72
N CYS A 37 -6.84 -17.35 -11.27
CA CYS A 37 -6.73 -17.64 -12.71
C CYS A 37 -8.11 -17.76 -13.36
N GLY A 38 -8.25 -17.15 -14.54
CA GLY A 38 -9.44 -17.25 -15.37
C GLY A 38 -9.14 -16.77 -16.79
N LYS A 39 -10.17 -16.46 -17.58
CA LYS A 39 -9.99 -15.67 -18.81
C LYS A 39 -9.94 -14.19 -18.41
N PRO A 40 -8.92 -13.39 -18.79
CA PRO A 40 -7.86 -13.63 -19.79
C PRO A 40 -6.49 -14.08 -19.24
N GLY A 41 -6.35 -14.41 -17.94
CA GLY A 41 -5.08 -14.84 -17.37
C GLY A 41 -5.13 -15.03 -15.86
N CYS A 42 -3.96 -15.05 -15.24
CA CYS A 42 -3.81 -15.11 -13.79
C CYS A 42 -3.38 -13.76 -13.23
N TYR A 43 -3.94 -13.37 -12.09
CA TYR A 43 -3.58 -12.17 -11.34
C TYR A 43 -3.50 -12.46 -9.84
N GLN A 44 -2.85 -11.57 -9.11
CA GLN A 44 -2.58 -11.75 -7.70
C GLN A 44 -3.50 -10.91 -6.82
N GLN A 45 -3.87 -11.47 -5.67
CA GLN A 45 -4.65 -10.80 -4.63
C GLN A 45 -3.96 -10.98 -3.28
N PHE A 46 -3.92 -9.92 -2.49
CA PHE A 46 -3.45 -9.94 -1.09
C PHE A 46 -3.94 -8.71 -0.32
N TYR A 47 -3.81 -8.79 0.99
CA TYR A 47 -4.02 -7.66 1.90
C TYR A 47 -2.68 -7.21 2.45
N VAL A 48 -2.47 -5.90 2.56
CA VAL A 48 -1.38 -5.29 3.32
C VAL A 48 -1.99 -4.46 4.43
N ASN A 49 -1.61 -4.69 5.67
CA ASN A 49 -2.15 -3.95 6.80
C ASN A 49 -1.09 -3.66 7.85
N VAL A 50 -1.41 -2.65 8.68
CA VAL A 50 -0.67 -2.38 9.90
C VAL A 50 -1.59 -1.80 10.97
N ARG A 51 -1.34 -2.19 12.21
CA ARG A 51 -2.04 -1.65 13.39
C ARG A 51 -1.32 -0.40 13.89
N ASP A 52 -2.09 0.57 14.37
CA ASP A 52 -1.55 1.77 15.03
C ASP A 52 -0.84 1.34 16.32
N GLU A 53 0.44 1.68 16.44
CA GLU A 53 1.26 1.33 17.60
C GLU A 53 0.73 1.92 18.90
N ASN A 54 0.17 3.12 18.85
CA ASN A 54 -0.36 3.81 20.02
C ASN A 54 -1.77 3.32 20.38
N SER A 55 -2.38 2.51 19.51
CA SER A 55 -3.71 1.96 19.71
C SER A 55 -3.85 0.66 18.91
N PRO A 56 -3.46 -0.51 19.46
CA PRO A 56 -3.47 -1.79 18.73
C PRO A 56 -4.85 -2.21 18.18
N THR A 57 -5.91 -1.63 18.74
CA THR A 57 -7.30 -1.77 18.30
C THR A 57 -7.64 -0.95 17.05
N ARG A 58 -6.81 0.03 16.69
CA ARG A 58 -6.94 0.86 15.49
C ARG A 58 -6.05 0.30 14.40
N VAL A 59 -6.62 0.15 13.23
CA VAL A 59 -5.90 -0.22 12.02
C VAL A 59 -5.46 1.07 11.34
N ALA A 60 -4.15 1.25 11.17
CA ALA A 60 -3.61 2.45 10.52
C ALA A 60 -3.96 2.44 9.03
N PHE A 61 -3.84 1.27 8.39
CA PHE A 61 -4.42 0.99 7.09
C PHE A 61 -4.66 -0.51 6.91
N ASP A 62 -5.65 -0.85 6.08
CA ASP A 62 -5.92 -2.19 5.58
C ASP A 62 -6.21 -2.10 4.09
N SER A 63 -5.28 -2.59 3.29
CA SER A 63 -5.24 -2.36 1.85
C SER A 63 -5.44 -3.66 1.10
N PHE A 64 -6.50 -3.74 0.32
CA PHE A 64 -6.79 -4.87 -0.55
C PHE A 64 -6.24 -4.62 -1.96
N CYS A 65 -5.20 -5.36 -2.32
CA CYS A 65 -4.57 -5.32 -3.63
C CYS A 65 -5.05 -6.50 -4.48
N THR A 66 -5.48 -6.21 -5.71
CA THR A 66 -5.98 -7.20 -6.67
C THR A 66 -5.51 -6.83 -8.07
N THR A 67 -5.78 -7.67 -9.07
CA THR A 67 -5.48 -7.46 -10.50
C THR A 67 -4.00 -7.26 -10.83
N LEU A 68 -3.11 -7.54 -9.87
CA LEU A 68 -1.67 -7.45 -10.06
C LEU A 68 -1.18 -8.56 -10.96
N LEU A 69 -0.53 -8.17 -12.06
CA LEU A 69 0.12 -9.09 -12.98
C LEU A 69 1.59 -9.25 -12.58
N VAL A 70 2.14 -10.44 -12.80
CA VAL A 70 3.59 -10.67 -12.67
C VAL A 70 4.30 -9.80 -13.72
N GLY A 71 5.27 -9.00 -13.29
CA GLY A 71 5.94 -8.03 -14.15
C GLY A 71 5.10 -6.79 -14.50
N GLY A 72 3.98 -6.58 -13.81
CA GLY A 72 3.09 -5.44 -14.04
C GLY A 72 3.54 -4.15 -13.35
N ASP A 73 2.99 -3.04 -13.81
CA ASP A 73 3.19 -1.71 -13.21
C ASP A 73 2.43 -1.52 -11.90
N TRP A 74 2.70 -0.39 -11.24
CA TRP A 74 1.98 0.04 -10.03
C TRP A 74 0.47 0.15 -10.28
N GLN A 75 -0.31 -0.50 -9.42
CA GLN A 75 -1.76 -0.46 -9.41
C GLN A 75 -2.27 0.06 -8.08
N LYS A 76 -3.38 0.80 -8.12
CA LYS A 76 -4.06 1.28 -6.91
C LYS A 76 -4.72 0.12 -6.18
N CYS A 77 -4.54 0.04 -4.88
CA CYS A 77 -5.26 -0.91 -4.03
C CYS A 77 -6.49 -0.24 -3.38
N GLY A 78 -7.51 -1.06 -3.10
CA GLY A 78 -8.68 -0.64 -2.33
C GLY A 78 -8.34 -0.53 -0.86
N SER A 79 -9.09 0.30 -0.13
CA SER A 79 -9.00 0.32 1.33
C SER A 79 -10.21 -0.37 1.93
N GLU A 80 -9.95 -1.22 2.92
CA GLU A 80 -10.97 -1.89 3.73
C GLU A 80 -11.31 -1.09 5.00
N VAL A 81 -10.60 0.02 5.24
CA VAL A 81 -10.88 0.92 6.36
C VAL A 81 -11.84 2.03 5.88
N PRO A 82 -13.07 2.12 6.43
CA PRO A 82 -14.10 3.08 5.95
C PRO A 82 -13.64 4.53 5.97
N TYR A 83 -12.77 4.85 6.92
CA TYR A 83 -12.27 6.19 7.11
C TYR A 83 -10.92 6.40 6.46
N SER A 84 -10.35 5.48 5.66
CA SER A 84 -9.07 5.61 4.93
C SER A 84 -9.29 5.43 3.43
N PRO A 85 -9.53 6.48 2.63
CA PRO A 85 -10.13 6.30 1.30
C PRO A 85 -9.18 5.77 0.22
N ASN A 86 -7.88 5.63 0.50
CA ASN A 86 -6.93 5.04 -0.43
C ASN A 86 -6.27 3.83 0.23
N GLY A 87 -6.05 2.74 -0.53
CA GLY A 87 -5.35 1.54 -0.06
C GLY A 87 -3.88 1.50 -0.50
N GLY A 88 -3.29 2.62 -0.87
CA GLY A 88 -1.93 2.66 -1.41
C GLY A 88 -1.82 2.10 -2.83
N PHE A 89 -0.58 1.76 -3.21
CA PHE A 89 -0.25 1.23 -4.52
C PHE A 89 0.61 -0.02 -4.38
N ALA A 90 0.44 -1.00 -5.24
CA ALA A 90 1.25 -2.20 -5.27
C ALA A 90 1.77 -2.51 -6.67
N LYS A 91 2.89 -3.22 -6.77
CA LYS A 91 3.35 -3.86 -8.00
C LYS A 91 3.98 -5.20 -7.70
N MET A 92 3.97 -6.10 -8.67
CA MET A 92 4.71 -7.36 -8.61
C MET A 92 5.76 -7.38 -9.71
N GLY A 93 7.01 -7.63 -9.33
CA GLY A 93 8.12 -7.76 -10.25
C GLY A 93 8.02 -9.00 -11.13
N ASN A 94 8.95 -9.11 -12.07
CA ASN A 94 9.12 -10.31 -12.87
C ASN A 94 9.51 -11.49 -11.98
N TYR A 95 9.13 -12.69 -12.43
CA TYR A 95 9.57 -13.92 -11.78
C TYR A 95 11.01 -14.24 -12.16
N ASP A 96 11.88 -14.36 -11.15
CA ASP A 96 13.24 -14.84 -11.32
C ASP A 96 13.21 -16.37 -11.43
N ASN A 97 13.56 -16.86 -12.62
CA ASN A 97 13.57 -18.29 -12.93
C ASN A 97 14.70 -19.06 -12.24
N THR A 98 15.74 -18.37 -11.75
CA THR A 98 16.87 -18.97 -11.04
C THR A 98 16.49 -19.21 -9.59
N THR A 99 16.03 -18.17 -8.90
CA THR A 99 15.68 -18.24 -7.47
C THR A 99 14.27 -18.75 -7.21
N LYS A 100 13.43 -18.81 -8.25
CA LYS A 100 12.00 -19.18 -8.18
C LYS A 100 11.21 -18.23 -7.28
N THR A 101 11.51 -16.94 -7.37
CA THR A 101 10.88 -15.89 -6.57
C THR A 101 10.46 -14.68 -7.40
N ALA A 102 9.58 -13.85 -6.86
CA ALA A 102 9.28 -12.52 -7.38
C ALA A 102 9.27 -11.50 -6.24
N ASP A 103 9.59 -10.26 -6.57
CA ASP A 103 9.43 -9.14 -5.65
C ASP A 103 7.99 -8.63 -5.65
N VAL A 104 7.46 -8.35 -4.46
CA VAL A 104 6.22 -7.61 -4.29
C VAL A 104 6.55 -6.31 -3.58
N TRP A 105 6.06 -5.21 -4.16
CA TRP A 105 6.25 -3.87 -3.65
C TRP A 105 4.92 -3.26 -3.28
N PHE A 106 4.91 -2.47 -2.21
CA PHE A 106 3.76 -1.70 -1.76
C PHE A 106 4.21 -0.30 -1.38
N SER A 107 3.39 0.72 -1.67
CA SER A 107 3.63 2.11 -1.30
C SER A 107 2.42 2.67 -0.59
N TRP A 108 2.68 3.36 0.51
CA TRP A 108 1.67 3.96 1.37
C TRP A 108 2.11 5.35 1.83
N ILE A 109 1.17 6.29 1.85
CA ILE A 109 1.38 7.64 2.36
C ILE A 109 0.74 7.75 3.73
N PHE A 110 1.51 8.12 4.74
CA PHE A 110 1.04 8.38 6.10
C PHE A 110 1.63 9.70 6.64
N ARG A 111 1.21 10.12 7.84
CA ARG A 111 1.81 11.26 8.52
C ARG A 111 2.77 10.83 9.62
N GLU A 112 3.96 11.41 9.60
CA GLU A 112 5.02 11.26 10.59
C GLU A 112 5.51 12.67 10.94
N ASP A 113 5.53 13.03 12.23
CA ASP A 113 5.98 14.35 12.71
C ASP A 113 5.39 15.55 11.97
N GLY A 114 4.11 15.46 11.60
CA GLY A 114 3.39 16.51 10.90
C GLY A 114 3.74 16.65 9.41
N LYS A 115 4.58 15.78 8.84
CA LYS A 115 4.89 15.71 7.41
C LYS A 115 4.20 14.52 6.76
N ASN A 116 3.98 14.58 5.45
CA ASN A 116 3.55 13.41 4.70
C ASN A 116 4.80 12.58 4.39
N VAL A 117 4.71 11.26 4.56
CA VAL A 117 5.78 10.32 4.25
C VAL A 117 5.25 9.30 3.27
N ASN A 118 5.88 9.22 2.10
CA ASN A 118 5.68 8.13 1.16
C ASN A 118 6.68 7.02 1.50
N ALA A 119 6.17 5.93 2.09
CA ALA A 119 6.98 4.75 2.36
C ALA A 119 6.77 3.69 1.29
N THR A 120 7.86 3.00 0.94
CA THR A 120 7.81 1.82 0.09
C THR A 120 8.32 0.61 0.84
N GLY A 121 7.54 -0.47 0.81
CA GLY A 121 7.89 -1.77 1.33
C GLY A 121 8.16 -2.78 0.22
N ARG A 122 8.96 -3.77 0.55
CA ARG A 122 9.35 -4.88 -0.33
C ARG A 122 9.27 -6.20 0.44
N MET A 123 8.74 -7.22 -0.22
CA MET A 123 8.92 -8.60 0.18
C MET A 123 9.29 -9.45 -1.03
N VAL A 124 9.98 -10.56 -0.78
CA VAL A 124 10.26 -11.59 -1.78
C VAL A 124 9.31 -12.75 -1.52
N VAL A 125 8.61 -13.20 -2.56
CA VAL A 125 7.69 -14.34 -2.48
C VAL A 125 8.10 -15.43 -3.46
N GLU A 126 7.90 -16.67 -3.05
CA GLU A 126 8.06 -17.86 -3.88
C GLU A 126 6.99 -17.94 -4.97
N SER A 127 7.08 -18.97 -5.84
CA SER A 127 6.07 -19.24 -6.86
C SER A 127 4.65 -19.31 -6.29
N PRO A 128 3.63 -18.81 -7.01
CA PRO A 128 2.24 -18.89 -6.57
C PRO A 128 1.73 -20.29 -6.23
N ASN A 129 2.33 -21.33 -6.80
CA ASN A 129 1.99 -22.73 -6.51
C ASN A 129 2.27 -23.17 -5.06
N TYR A 130 3.03 -22.38 -4.29
CA TYR A 130 3.42 -22.68 -2.91
C TYR A 130 2.78 -21.74 -1.88
N TRP A 131 1.90 -20.84 -2.31
CA TRP A 131 1.30 -19.88 -1.40
C TRP A 131 0.24 -20.54 -0.53
N ASP A 132 0.52 -20.60 0.77
CA ASP A 132 -0.49 -20.85 1.79
C ASP A 132 -1.21 -19.52 2.13
N VAL A 133 -2.50 -19.44 1.82
CA VAL A 133 -3.34 -18.27 2.08
C VAL A 133 -3.56 -18.00 3.57
N ALA A 134 -3.39 -19.01 4.42
CA ALA A 134 -3.47 -18.86 5.88
C ALA A 134 -2.19 -18.25 6.46
N LYS A 135 -1.07 -18.33 5.73
CA LYS A 135 0.23 -17.81 6.19
C LYS A 135 0.25 -16.28 6.14
N CYS A 136 0.50 -15.67 7.30
CA CYS A 136 0.86 -14.25 7.38
C CYS A 136 2.34 -14.07 7.02
N ARG A 137 2.64 -13.04 6.24
CA ARG A 137 3.98 -12.67 5.80
C ARG A 137 4.30 -11.26 6.26
N GLN A 138 5.58 -10.91 6.24
CA GLN A 138 6.06 -9.60 6.58
C GLN A 138 6.70 -8.93 5.37
N MET A 139 6.36 -7.67 5.16
CA MET A 139 6.93 -6.80 4.15
C MET A 139 7.72 -5.70 4.83
N VAL A 140 9.01 -5.60 4.50
CA VAL A 140 9.91 -4.64 5.13
C VAL A 140 9.84 -3.32 4.36
N VAL A 141 9.68 -2.21 5.07
CA VAL A 141 9.81 -0.85 4.55
C VAL A 141 11.28 -0.60 4.21
N VAL A 142 11.55 -0.34 2.94
CA VAL A 142 12.90 -0.16 2.39
C VAL A 142 13.21 1.27 1.99
N SER A 143 12.19 2.14 1.89
CA SER A 143 12.39 3.58 1.71
C SER A 143 11.28 4.40 2.38
N LYS A 144 11.66 5.62 2.79
CA LYS A 144 10.75 6.68 3.25
C LYS A 144 11.17 7.99 2.55
N GLU A 145 10.22 8.64 1.90
CA GLU A 145 10.40 9.94 1.26
C GLU A 145 9.47 10.96 1.92
N TYR A 146 10.03 12.05 2.46
CA TYR A 146 9.26 13.11 3.08
C TYR A 146 8.77 14.09 2.01
N VAL A 147 7.45 14.25 1.92
CA VAL A 147 6.74 15.05 0.91
C VAL A 147 6.20 16.34 1.50
#